data_AF-A0A9D6RLZ1-F1
#
_entry.id   AF-A0A9D6RLZ1-F1
#
_cell.length_a   1.000
_cell.length_b   1.000
_cell.length_c   1.000
_cell.angle_alpha   90.00
_cell.angle_beta   90.00
_cell.angle_gamma   90.00
#
_symmetry.space_group_name_H-M   'P 1'
#
loop_
_entity.id
_entity.type
_entity.pdbx_description
1 polymer ?
#
loop_
_entity_poly.entity_id
_entity_poly.type
_entity_poly.pdbx_seq_one_letter_code
_entity_poly.pdbx_strand_id
1 'polypeptide(L)'
;MDEILTTTAQPSDATVPLPQRDETVRCSACTHTITHNRAAIEVDGSHEHTFRNPAGYSFHVLCFSEAPGCLTTGVPTSEASWFRGFQWCYSLCAACHQHLGWRYLSTQRSFEGLIATRLLRPR
;
A
#
# COMPACT_ATOMS: atom_id res chain seq x y z
N MET A 1 19.06 63.77 -23.82
CA MET A 1 20.21 62.85 -23.89
C MET A 1 20.75 62.81 -22.47
N ASP A 2 20.31 61.93 -21.58
CA ASP A 2 19.64 60.63 -21.75
C ASP A 2 18.70 60.35 -20.57
N GLU A 3 17.50 59.84 -20.87
CA GLU A 3 16.59 59.26 -19.87
C GLU A 3 17.08 57.85 -19.51
N ILE A 4 17.34 57.61 -18.22
CA ILE A 4 17.72 56.28 -17.72
C ILE A 4 16.44 55.57 -17.26
N LEU A 5 15.89 54.74 -18.13
CA LEU A 5 14.80 53.80 -17.83
C LEU A 5 15.27 52.80 -16.77
N THR A 6 14.75 52.94 -15.55
CA THR A 6 14.93 51.94 -14.49
C THR A 6 13.87 50.86 -14.64
N THR A 7 14.21 49.75 -15.30
CA THR A 7 13.37 48.54 -15.32
C THR A 7 13.44 47.85 -13.97
N THR A 8 12.37 47.95 -13.20
CA THR A 8 12.15 47.10 -12.02
C THR A 8 11.69 45.72 -12.50
N ALA A 9 12.55 44.71 -12.36
CA ALA A 9 12.17 43.33 -12.59
C ALA A 9 11.16 42.89 -11.51
N GLN A 10 9.97 42.47 -11.93
CA GLN A 10 8.98 41.84 -11.05
C GLN A 10 9.51 40.48 -10.57
N PRO A 11 9.31 40.11 -9.30
CA PRO A 11 9.59 38.76 -8.86
C PRO A 11 8.66 37.79 -9.61
N SER A 12 9.26 36.86 -10.35
CA SER A 12 8.54 35.77 -11.02
C SER A 12 7.81 34.94 -9.97
N ASP A 13 6.52 34.76 -10.20
CA ASP A 13 5.62 33.90 -9.44
C ASP A 13 6.14 32.45 -9.45
N ALA A 14 6.99 32.14 -8.47
CA ALA A 14 7.45 30.79 -8.23
C ALA A 14 6.29 30.05 -7.57
N THR A 15 5.56 29.26 -8.37
CA THR A 15 4.55 28.33 -7.88
C THR A 15 5.19 27.42 -6.82
N VAL A 16 4.96 27.72 -5.54
CA VAL A 16 5.32 26.82 -4.45
C VAL A 16 4.40 25.60 -4.60
N PRO A 17 4.94 24.40 -4.86
CA PRO A 17 4.10 23.21 -4.96
C PRO A 17 3.34 23.03 -3.65
N LEU A 18 2.02 22.90 -3.73
CA LEU A 18 1.21 22.53 -2.56
C LEU A 18 1.76 21.22 -1.98
N PRO A 19 1.77 21.06 -0.65
CA PRO A 19 2.23 19.83 -0.03
C PRO A 19 1.43 18.66 -0.60
N GLN A 20 2.13 17.72 -1.25
CA GLN A 20 1.52 16.49 -1.73
C GLN A 20 0.93 15.75 -0.53
N ARG A 21 -0.32 15.29 -0.66
CA ARG A 21 -0.94 14.47 0.38
C ARG A 21 -0.05 13.25 0.63
N ASP A 22 0.20 12.94 1.89
CA ASP A 22 0.89 11.71 2.26
C ASP A 22 0.04 10.54 1.75
N GLU A 23 0.54 9.81 0.75
CA GLU A 23 -0.15 8.64 0.20
C GLU A 23 0.40 7.33 0.79
N THR A 24 1.30 7.39 1.77
CA THR A 24 2.00 6.21 2.26
C THR A 24 1.14 5.41 3.23
N VAL A 25 1.08 4.11 2.99
CA VAL A 25 0.50 3.13 3.92
C VAL A 25 1.67 2.51 4.68
N ARG A 26 1.62 2.59 6.01
CA ARG A 26 2.74 2.20 6.89
C ARG A 26 2.34 1.07 7.84
N CYS A 27 3.32 0.34 8.33
CA CYS A 27 3.11 -0.63 9.40
C CYS A 27 2.65 0.08 10.68
N SER A 28 1.57 -0.39 11.30
CA SER A 28 1.11 0.15 12.58
C SER A 28 2.06 -0.11 13.75
N ALA A 29 2.86 -1.16 13.69
CA ALA A 29 3.75 -1.55 14.79
C ALA A 29 5.06 -0.74 14.80
N CYS A 30 5.60 -0.37 13.63
CA CYS A 30 6.92 0.26 13.54
C CYS A 30 6.99 1.46 12.59
N THR A 31 5.89 1.86 11.96
CA THR A 31 5.80 2.96 10.98
C THR A 31 6.62 2.78 9.69
N HIS A 32 7.22 1.61 9.46
CA HIS A 32 7.88 1.32 8.18
C HIS A 32 6.90 1.43 7.01
N THR A 33 7.29 2.10 5.93
CA THR A 33 6.49 2.21 4.72
C THR A 33 6.27 0.84 4.09
N ILE A 34 5.00 0.48 3.87
CA ILE A 34 4.60 -0.81 3.31
C ILE A 34 4.25 -0.68 1.83
N THR A 35 3.42 0.31 1.52
CA THR A 35 2.95 0.59 0.16
C THR A 35 2.41 2.03 0.07
N HIS A 36 1.70 2.35 -1.00
CA HIS A 36 1.03 3.63 -1.24
C HIS A 36 -0.45 3.41 -1.60
N ASN A 37 -1.30 4.40 -1.34
CA ASN A 37 -2.72 4.37 -1.72
C ASN A 37 -2.91 4.17 -3.24
N ARG A 38 -2.02 4.71 -4.08
CA ARG A 38 -2.03 4.49 -5.54
C ARG A 38 -1.87 3.03 -5.96
N ALA A 39 -1.39 2.16 -5.08
CA ALA A 39 -1.27 0.72 -5.33
C ALA A 39 -2.55 -0.04 -4.94
N ALA A 40 -3.58 0.63 -4.38
CA ALA A 40 -4.85 -0.02 -4.09
C ALA A 40 -5.49 -0.55 -5.38
N ILE A 41 -5.94 -1.80 -5.34
CA ILE A 41 -6.63 -2.46 -6.45
C ILE A 41 -7.90 -3.13 -5.98
N GLU A 42 -8.82 -3.35 -6.92
CA GLU A 42 -9.96 -4.22 -6.71
C GLU A 42 -9.63 -5.66 -7.11
N VAL A 43 -10.01 -6.59 -6.25
CA VAL A 43 -9.98 -8.03 -6.52
C VAL A 43 -11.38 -8.55 -6.25
N ASP A 44 -11.94 -9.30 -7.21
CA ASP A 44 -13.32 -9.79 -7.15
C ASP A 44 -14.36 -8.67 -6.89
N GLY A 45 -14.13 -7.49 -7.49
CA GLY A 45 -15.04 -6.35 -7.45
C GLY A 45 -14.94 -5.45 -6.21
N SER A 46 -13.96 -5.66 -5.32
CA SER A 46 -13.74 -4.78 -4.16
C SER A 46 -12.26 -4.67 -3.78
N HIS A 47 -11.87 -3.50 -3.27
CA HIS A 47 -10.58 -3.30 -2.60
C HIS A 47 -10.53 -3.91 -1.20
N GLU A 48 -11.67 -3.87 -0.49
CA GLU A 48 -11.79 -4.26 0.91
C GLU A 48 -12.62 -5.55 1.02
N HIS A 49 -12.16 -6.49 1.85
CA HIS A 49 -12.81 -7.77 2.07
C HIS A 49 -12.80 -8.12 3.56
N THR A 50 -13.87 -8.76 4.04
CA THR A 50 -13.89 -9.36 5.38
C THR A 50 -13.96 -10.88 5.24
N PHE A 51 -12.93 -11.56 5.74
CA PHE A 51 -12.84 -13.01 5.69
C PHE A 51 -12.70 -13.62 7.07
N ARG A 52 -13.05 -14.90 7.19
CA ARG A 52 -12.81 -15.72 8.37
C ARG A 52 -11.92 -16.89 7.99
N ASN A 53 -10.82 -17.10 8.73
CA ASN A 53 -9.95 -18.25 8.50
C ASN A 53 -10.54 -19.53 9.15
N PRO A 54 -10.03 -20.73 8.81
CA PRO A 54 -10.53 -21.99 9.37
C PRO A 54 -10.45 -22.10 10.90
N ALA A 55 -9.51 -21.40 11.53
CA ALA A 55 -9.38 -21.33 12.99
C ALA A 55 -10.38 -20.36 13.65
N GLY A 56 -11.20 -19.65 12.85
CA GLY A 56 -12.25 -18.77 13.33
C GLY A 56 -11.85 -17.31 13.56
N TYR A 57 -10.67 -16.89 13.13
CA TYR A 57 -10.27 -15.48 13.18
C TYR A 57 -10.81 -14.72 11.98
N SER A 58 -11.43 -13.57 12.23
CA SER A 58 -11.89 -12.65 11.18
C SER A 58 -10.86 -11.57 10.88
N PHE A 59 -10.67 -11.25 9.60
CA PHE A 59 -9.75 -10.23 9.13
C PHE A 59 -10.44 -9.29 8.16
N HIS A 60 -10.24 -7.98 8.37
CA HIS A 60 -10.51 -6.97 7.36
C HIS A 60 -9.25 -6.78 6.51
N VAL A 61 -9.36 -7.05 5.21
CA VAL A 61 -8.24 -7.18 4.28
C VAL A 61 -8.37 -6.14 3.16
N LEU A 62 -7.27 -5.45 2.88
CA LEU A 62 -7.12 -4.45 1.82
C LEU A 62 -6.21 -5.00 0.72
N CYS A 63 -6.59 -4.83 -0.55
CA CYS A 63 -5.86 -5.37 -1.69
C CYS A 63 -4.95 -4.32 -2.34
N PHE A 64 -3.65 -4.60 -2.44
CA PHE A 64 -2.66 -3.75 -3.10
C PHE A 64 -1.91 -4.51 -4.20
N SER A 65 -1.69 -3.89 -5.35
CA SER A 65 -0.92 -4.47 -6.46
C SER A 65 0.54 -4.74 -6.08
N GLU A 66 1.10 -3.89 -5.24
CA GLU A 66 2.47 -4.00 -4.74
C GLU A 66 2.56 -3.55 -3.26
N ALA A 67 3.44 -4.19 -2.49
CA ALA A 67 3.82 -3.74 -1.16
C ALA A 67 5.32 -4.00 -0.93
N PRO A 68 6.21 -3.15 -1.47
CA PRO A 68 7.66 -3.37 -1.40
C PRO A 68 8.22 -3.35 0.03
N GLY A 69 7.50 -2.79 0.99
CA GLY A 69 7.88 -2.85 2.42
C GLY A 69 7.48 -4.15 3.12
N CYS A 70 6.92 -5.11 2.39
CA CYS A 70 6.66 -6.45 2.87
C CYS A 70 7.79 -7.42 2.53
N LEU A 71 8.08 -8.33 3.47
CA LEU A 71 8.86 -9.53 3.29
C LEU A 71 7.90 -10.71 3.11
N THR A 72 7.98 -11.38 1.96
CA THR A 72 7.23 -12.62 1.70
C THR A 72 7.94 -13.82 2.33
N THR A 73 7.20 -14.68 3.04
CA THR A 73 7.76 -15.88 3.69
C THR A 73 6.83 -17.10 3.61
N GLY A 74 7.44 -18.28 3.52
CA GLY A 74 6.75 -19.57 3.39
C GLY A 74 6.50 -20.00 1.94
N VAL A 75 6.11 -21.27 1.79
CA VAL A 75 5.76 -21.87 0.50
C VAL A 75 4.32 -21.47 0.14
N PRO A 76 4.04 -20.95 -1.07
CA PRO A 76 2.68 -20.67 -1.49
C PRO A 76 1.77 -21.90 -1.44
N THR A 77 0.59 -21.75 -0.86
CA THR A 77 -0.42 -22.81 -0.73
C THR A 77 -1.79 -22.35 -1.19
N SER A 78 -2.60 -23.26 -1.73
CA SER A 78 -4.02 -22.99 -2.04
C SER A 78 -4.95 -23.28 -0.85
N GLU A 79 -4.42 -23.84 0.24
CA GLU A 79 -5.20 -24.22 1.41
C GLU A 79 -5.95 -23.01 1.99
N ALA A 80 -7.28 -23.12 2.11
CA ALA A 80 -8.14 -22.06 2.63
C ALA A 80 -7.92 -20.68 2.00
N SER A 81 -7.49 -20.63 0.73
CA SER A 81 -7.35 -19.37 -0.01
C SER A 81 -8.71 -18.68 -0.15
N TRP A 82 -8.75 -17.39 0.16
CA TRP A 82 -9.97 -16.59 0.04
C TRP A 82 -10.25 -16.11 -1.40
N PHE A 83 -9.19 -15.93 -2.20
CA PHE A 83 -9.31 -15.51 -3.59
C PHE A 83 -9.17 -16.72 -4.51
N ARG A 84 -10.24 -17.00 -5.26
CA ARG A 84 -10.30 -18.18 -6.14
C ARG A 84 -9.19 -18.13 -7.18
N GLY A 85 -8.47 -19.24 -7.34
CA GLY A 85 -7.37 -19.36 -8.31
C GLY A 85 -6.04 -18.77 -7.85
N PHE A 86 -5.96 -18.30 -6.60
CA PHE A 86 -4.71 -17.83 -6.00
C PHE A 86 -4.20 -18.81 -4.95
N GLN A 87 -2.89 -19.03 -4.95
CA GLN A 87 -2.15 -19.51 -3.79
C GLN A 87 -1.75 -18.32 -2.94
N TRP A 88 -1.43 -18.56 -1.66
CA TRP A 88 -0.93 -17.52 -0.77
C TRP A 88 0.26 -18.00 0.07
N CYS A 89 1.10 -17.05 0.44
CA CYS A 89 2.10 -17.20 1.51
C CYS A 89 2.08 -15.94 2.39
N TYR A 90 2.81 -15.95 3.51
CA TYR A 90 2.74 -14.85 4.47
C TYR A 90 3.44 -13.60 3.95
N SER A 91 2.87 -12.45 4.29
CA SER A 91 3.42 -11.12 4.06
C SER A 91 3.70 -10.46 5.41
N LEU A 92 4.98 -10.31 5.74
CA LEU A 92 5.45 -9.70 6.99
C LEU A 92 5.94 -8.28 6.73
N CYS A 93 5.93 -7.41 7.73
CA CYS A 93 6.68 -6.17 7.65
C CYS A 93 8.18 -6.48 7.49
N ALA A 94 8.83 -5.93 6.47
CA ALA A 94 10.26 -6.16 6.25
C ALA A 94 11.16 -5.59 7.37
N ALA A 95 10.66 -4.61 8.15
CA ALA A 95 11.43 -3.98 9.22
C ALA A 95 11.25 -4.66 10.60
N CYS A 96 10.02 -5.05 10.97
CA CYS A 96 9.74 -5.57 12.31
C CYS A 96 9.16 -6.99 12.34
N HIS A 97 8.96 -7.62 11.17
CA HIS A 97 8.39 -8.96 11.00
C HIS A 97 6.96 -9.15 11.53
N GLN A 98 6.26 -8.06 11.91
CA GLN A 98 4.82 -8.13 12.18
C GLN A 98 4.12 -8.77 10.98
N HIS A 99 3.29 -9.78 11.21
CA HIS A 99 2.45 -10.35 10.16
C HIS A 99 1.48 -9.27 9.65
N LEU A 100 1.60 -8.84 8.40
CA LEU A 100 0.75 -7.81 7.82
C LEU A 100 -0.36 -8.38 6.96
N GLY A 101 -0.21 -9.60 6.45
CA GLY A 101 -1.24 -10.30 5.71
C GLY A 101 -0.63 -11.37 4.82
N TRP A 102 -1.08 -11.44 3.57
CA TRP A 102 -0.74 -12.51 2.66
C TRP A 102 -0.39 -11.98 1.27
N ARG A 103 0.63 -12.58 0.66
CA ARG A 103 0.90 -12.41 -0.77
C ARG A 103 0.12 -13.45 -1.54
N TYR A 104 -0.72 -13.03 -2.45
CA TYR A 104 -1.50 -13.90 -3.34
C TYR A 104 -0.81 -14.02 -4.70
N LEU A 105 -0.68 -15.24 -5.21
CA LEU A 105 -0.03 -15.56 -6.48
C LEU A 105 -0.93 -16.44 -7.34
N SER A 106 -1.07 -16.09 -8.61
CA SER A 106 -1.62 -16.95 -9.67
C SER A 106 -0.65 -17.00 -10.85
N THR A 107 -1.03 -17.72 -11.91
CA THR A 107 -0.24 -17.78 -13.14
C THR A 107 -0.19 -16.46 -13.91
N GLN A 108 -1.12 -15.54 -13.65
CA GLN A 108 -1.28 -14.30 -14.43
C GLN A 108 -0.92 -13.04 -13.63
N ARG A 109 -1.16 -13.02 -12.32
CA ARG A 109 -0.93 -11.85 -11.49
C ARG A 109 -0.61 -12.22 -10.05
N SER A 110 -0.08 -11.25 -9.32
CA SER A 110 0.10 -11.32 -7.87
C SER A 110 -0.32 -10.01 -7.22
N PHE A 111 -0.72 -10.07 -5.96
CA PHE A 111 -1.07 -8.89 -5.16
C PHE A 111 -0.90 -9.20 -3.66
N GLU A 112 -1.03 -8.18 -2.83
CA GLU A 112 -0.93 -8.27 -1.38
C GLU A 112 -2.31 -8.03 -0.76
N GLY A 113 -2.78 -8.97 0.05
CA GLY A 113 -3.95 -8.80 0.91
C GLY A 113 -3.50 -8.49 2.33
N LEU A 114 -3.59 -7.21 2.73
CA LEU A 114 -3.04 -6.72 3.99
C LEU A 114 -4.14 -6.42 5.01
N ILE A 115 -3.90 -6.77 6.27
CA ILE A 115 -4.85 -6.62 7.38
C ILE A 115 -4.97 -5.15 7.76
N ALA A 116 -6.14 -4.56 7.55
CA ALA A 116 -6.40 -3.13 7.71
C ALA A 116 -5.99 -2.60 9.09
N THR A 117 -6.27 -3.35 10.16
CA THR A 117 -5.95 -2.94 11.54
C THR A 117 -4.46 -2.97 11.86
N ARG A 118 -3.63 -3.54 10.98
CA ARG A 118 -2.17 -3.58 11.11
C ARG A 118 -1.48 -2.51 10.28
N LEU A 119 -2.24 -1.63 9.63
CA LEU A 119 -1.75 -0.56 8.78
C LEU A 119 -2.15 0.81 9.33
N LEU A 120 -1.24 1.78 9.22
CA LEU A 120 -1.54 3.20 9.29
C LEU A 120 -1.81 3.68 7.87
N ARG A 121 -3.01 4.22 7.66
CA ARG A 121 -3.44 4.77 6.38
C ARG A 121 -3.48 6.29 6.47
N PRO A 122 -3.16 7.00 5.37
CA PRO A 122 -3.42 8.43 5.31
C PRO A 122 -4.91 8.72 5.53
N ARG A 123 -5.20 9.87 6.14
CA ARG A 123 -6.58 10.35 6.35
C ARG A 123 -7.14 11.00 5.10
#